data_AF-A0A0P0L6W8-F1
#
_entry.id   AF-A0A0P0L6W8-F1
#
_cell.length_a   1.000
_cell.length_b   1.000
_cell.length_c   1.000
_cell.angle_alpha   90.00
_cell.angle_beta   90.00
_cell.angle_gamma   90.00
#
_symmetry.space_group_name_H-M   'P 1'
#
loop_
_entity.id
_entity.type
_entity.pdbx_description
1 polymer ?
#
loop_
_entity_poly.entity_id
_entity_poly.type
_entity_poly.pdbx_seq_one_letter_code
_entity_poly.pdbx_strand_id
1 'polypeptide(L)'
;MKILRELYTKAKTDVREDVPLSELRVGLKCGGSDGFSGITANPLLGMFSDFLIAQGGTSVLTEVPEMFGAETILMNRCRTKELFEQTVHLINDFKEYFLSHGEPVGENPSPGNKAGGISTLEDKALGCTQKCGKAYVDGVMGYGDRLKVKGLNLLSAPGNDLVAATALASCGCHMVLFTTGRGTPFGTFVPTMKISTNSTLAKNKPGWIDFNAGVIVENEPMEKTCERFIDYIIRVASGEPVNNEKKNYREIAIFKTGVTL
;
A
#
# COMPACT_ATOMS: atom_id res chain seq x y z
N MET A 1 -19.56 28.23 6.21
CA MET A 1 -18.29 28.74 5.62
C MET A 1 -17.29 29.33 6.63
N LYS A 2 -17.69 29.86 7.80
CA LYS A 2 -16.75 30.47 8.77
C LYS A 2 -15.58 29.54 9.16
N ILE A 3 -15.87 28.32 9.62
CA ILE A 3 -14.86 27.33 10.03
C ILE A 3 -13.91 26.97 8.88
N LEU A 4 -14.42 26.79 7.66
CA LEU A 4 -13.56 26.48 6.49
C LEU A 4 -12.59 27.61 6.16
N ARG A 5 -13.01 28.87 6.31
CA ARG A 5 -12.13 30.04 6.10
C ARG A 5 -11.06 30.15 7.18
N GLU A 6 -11.40 29.80 8.42
CA GLU A 6 -10.44 29.75 9.53
C GLU A 6 -9.38 28.67 9.28
N LEU A 7 -9.80 27.46 8.88
CA LEU A 7 -8.88 26.37 8.50
C LEU A 7 -7.98 26.77 7.32
N TYR A 8 -8.55 27.36 6.26
CA TYR A 8 -7.77 27.84 5.13
C TYR A 8 -6.76 28.93 5.53
N THR A 9 -7.16 29.86 6.41
CA THR A 9 -6.28 30.95 6.85
C THR A 9 -5.06 30.41 7.61
N LYS A 10 -5.23 29.31 8.34
CA LYS A 10 -4.13 28.61 9.01
C LYS A 10 -3.28 27.81 8.01
N ALA A 11 -3.91 26.94 7.22
CA ALA A 11 -3.19 26.01 6.35
C ALA A 11 -2.43 26.71 5.19
N LYS A 12 -2.93 27.85 4.70
CA LYS A 12 -2.28 28.58 3.58
C LYS A 12 -0.90 29.15 3.94
N THR A 13 -0.59 29.28 5.23
CA THR A 13 0.71 29.80 5.71
C THR A 13 1.69 28.70 6.07
N ASP A 14 1.27 27.44 6.02
CA ASP A 14 2.15 26.31 6.27
C ASP A 14 3.24 26.25 5.20
N VAL A 15 4.49 26.11 5.64
CA VAL A 15 5.66 25.96 4.77
C VAL A 15 6.34 24.65 5.12
N ARG A 16 7.00 24.04 4.13
CA ARG A 16 7.79 22.83 4.37
C ARG A 16 9.01 23.19 5.22
N GLU A 17 9.33 22.31 6.14
CA GLU A 17 10.53 22.37 6.98
C GLU A 17 11.23 21.01 6.95
N ASP A 18 12.51 21.02 7.27
CA ASP A 18 13.28 19.78 7.39
C ASP A 18 12.80 18.99 8.60
N VAL A 19 12.40 17.75 8.37
CA VAL A 19 11.96 16.80 9.41
C VAL A 19 12.70 15.47 9.24
N PRO A 20 12.94 14.72 10.32
CA PRO A 20 13.59 13.42 10.21
C PRO A 20 12.68 12.44 9.46
N LEU A 21 13.31 11.51 8.73
CA LEU A 21 12.59 10.45 8.00
C LEU A 21 11.75 9.55 8.92
N SER A 22 12.04 9.54 10.22
CA SER A 22 11.28 8.85 11.26
C SER A 22 9.84 9.36 11.43
N GLU A 23 9.50 10.53 10.86
CA GLU A 23 8.12 11.04 10.84
C GLU A 23 7.34 10.57 9.60
N LEU A 24 8.00 9.99 8.60
CA LEU A 24 7.34 9.53 7.38
C LEU A 24 6.50 8.27 7.65
N ARG A 25 5.26 8.31 7.17
CA ARG A 25 4.26 7.23 7.29
C ARG A 25 3.76 6.88 5.89
N VAL A 26 3.96 5.64 5.48
CA VAL A 26 3.71 5.20 4.11
C VAL A 26 2.73 4.03 4.09
N GLY A 27 1.70 4.14 3.25
CA GLY A 27 0.78 3.04 2.98
C GLY A 27 1.26 2.16 1.83
N LEU A 28 1.09 0.85 1.95
CA LEU A 28 1.53 -0.15 0.98
C LEU A 28 0.31 -0.82 0.35
N LYS A 29 0.21 -0.77 -0.98
CA LYS A 29 -0.94 -1.29 -1.73
C LYS A 29 -0.47 -1.90 -3.06
N CYS A 30 -1.06 -3.01 -3.49
CA CYS A 30 -0.99 -3.47 -4.88
C CYS A 30 -2.31 -3.24 -5.61
N GLY A 31 -2.25 -3.09 -6.93
CA GLY A 31 -3.42 -2.93 -7.79
C GLY A 31 -3.65 -4.14 -8.68
N GLY A 32 -3.77 -3.89 -9.99
CA GLY A 32 -3.72 -4.93 -11.01
C GLY A 32 -2.38 -5.65 -11.05
N SER A 33 -2.19 -6.62 -10.14
CA SER A 33 -1.00 -7.47 -10.04
C SER A 33 -0.83 -8.40 -11.25
N ASP A 34 0.41 -8.76 -11.51
CA ASP A 34 0.89 -9.68 -12.55
C ASP A 34 2.00 -10.59 -11.99
N GLY A 35 2.53 -11.51 -12.79
CA GLY A 35 3.59 -12.44 -12.39
C GLY A 35 4.91 -11.73 -12.00
N PHE A 36 5.14 -10.51 -12.46
CA PHE A 36 6.31 -9.71 -12.07
C PHE A 36 6.17 -9.09 -10.68
N SER A 37 4.95 -8.95 -10.18
CA SER A 37 4.67 -8.24 -8.92
C SER A 37 5.48 -8.78 -7.73
N GLY A 38 5.54 -10.11 -7.59
CA GLY A 38 6.27 -10.80 -6.52
C GLY A 38 7.78 -10.94 -6.71
N ILE A 39 8.35 -10.42 -7.81
CA ILE A 39 9.79 -10.48 -8.09
C ILE A 39 10.42 -9.11 -8.39
N THR A 40 9.61 -8.07 -8.62
CA THR A 40 10.09 -6.68 -8.83
C THR A 40 9.54 -5.72 -7.78
N ALA A 41 8.33 -5.19 -7.99
CA ALA A 41 7.83 -4.04 -7.24
C ALA A 41 7.52 -4.36 -5.77
N ASN A 42 6.92 -5.52 -5.47
CA ASN A 42 6.58 -5.87 -4.09
C ASN A 42 7.82 -6.11 -3.20
N PRO A 43 8.85 -6.87 -3.63
CA PRO A 43 10.07 -6.99 -2.84
C PRO A 43 10.85 -5.66 -2.76
N LEU A 44 10.81 -4.81 -3.80
CA LEU A 44 11.36 -3.45 -3.73
C LEU A 44 10.67 -2.61 -2.64
N LEU A 45 9.34 -2.64 -2.57
CA LEU A 45 8.57 -2.03 -1.48
C LEU A 45 8.96 -2.60 -0.12
N GLY A 46 9.21 -3.92 -0.04
CA GLY A 46 9.66 -4.57 1.17
C GLY A 46 11.00 -4.05 1.67
N MET A 47 11.98 -3.89 0.77
CA MET A 47 13.28 -3.31 1.12
C MET A 47 13.16 -1.85 1.56
N PHE A 48 12.33 -1.06 0.89
CA PHE A 48 12.02 0.31 1.32
C PHE A 48 11.34 0.33 2.69
N SER A 49 10.39 -0.57 2.95
CA SER A 49 9.68 -0.68 4.22
C SER A 49 10.63 -0.97 5.38
N ASP A 50 11.52 -1.95 5.20
CA ASP A 50 12.55 -2.28 6.20
C ASP A 50 13.51 -1.11 6.43
N PHE A 51 13.94 -0.43 5.36
CA PHE A 51 14.76 0.78 5.46
C PHE A 51 14.05 1.88 6.27
N LEU A 52 12.81 2.22 5.91
CA LEU A 52 12.03 3.26 6.56
C LEU A 52 11.83 2.95 8.05
N ILE A 53 11.49 1.71 8.39
CA ILE A 53 11.33 1.25 9.77
C ILE A 53 12.65 1.33 10.53
N ALA A 54 13.78 0.97 9.91
CA ALA A 54 15.10 1.13 10.52
C ALA A 54 15.47 2.60 10.80
N GLN A 55 14.93 3.55 10.01
CA GLN A 55 15.03 4.99 10.28
C GLN A 55 14.00 5.48 11.32
N GLY A 56 13.20 4.59 11.91
CA GLY A 56 12.15 4.92 12.87
C GLY A 56 10.85 5.43 12.24
N GLY A 57 10.68 5.26 10.93
CA GLY A 57 9.45 5.61 10.21
C GLY A 57 8.35 4.56 10.37
N THR A 58 7.30 4.67 9.56
CA THR A 58 6.13 3.77 9.64
C THR A 58 5.70 3.29 8.26
N SER A 59 5.50 1.98 8.14
CA SER A 59 4.86 1.34 6.97
C SER A 59 3.53 0.73 7.39
N VAL A 60 2.52 0.85 6.54
CA VAL A 60 1.20 0.28 6.78
C VAL A 60 0.83 -0.65 5.63
N LEU A 61 0.73 -1.95 5.93
CA LEU A 61 0.22 -2.94 5.00
C LEU A 61 -1.29 -3.10 5.19
N THR A 62 -2.03 -3.13 4.09
CA THR A 62 -3.48 -3.40 4.09
C THR A 62 -3.82 -4.49 3.08
N GLU A 63 -5.05 -4.54 2.59
CA GLU A 63 -5.55 -5.55 1.66
C GLU A 63 -5.67 -6.92 2.32
N VAL A 64 -6.45 -7.00 3.40
CA VAL A 64 -6.57 -8.24 4.18
C VAL A 64 -6.91 -9.48 3.34
N PRO A 65 -7.82 -9.41 2.34
CA PRO A 65 -8.09 -10.56 1.47
C PRO A 65 -6.91 -11.01 0.61
N GLU A 66 -5.95 -10.12 0.34
CA GLU A 66 -4.72 -10.45 -0.38
C GLU A 66 -3.69 -11.13 0.53
N MET A 67 -3.94 -11.27 1.83
CA MET A 67 -3.05 -11.97 2.77
C MET A 67 -3.41 -13.44 2.95
N PHE A 68 -4.61 -13.85 2.52
CA PHE A 68 -5.11 -15.21 2.70
C PHE A 68 -4.22 -16.23 1.98
N GLY A 69 -3.76 -17.25 2.71
CA GLY A 69 -2.80 -18.25 2.24
C GLY A 69 -1.35 -17.98 2.64
N ALA A 70 -1.02 -16.76 3.08
CA ALA A 70 0.32 -16.38 3.55
C ALA A 70 0.32 -15.63 4.90
N GLU A 71 -0.83 -15.55 5.58
CA GLU A 71 -1.01 -14.75 6.79
C GLU A 71 -0.09 -15.18 7.95
N THR A 72 0.29 -16.45 8.00
CA THR A 72 1.16 -17.00 9.04
C THR A 72 2.55 -16.35 9.03
N ILE A 73 3.00 -15.84 7.88
CA ILE A 73 4.26 -15.06 7.77
C ILE A 73 4.17 -13.77 8.57
N LEU A 74 3.01 -13.11 8.62
CA LEU A 74 2.78 -11.91 9.42
C LEU A 74 2.58 -12.25 10.90
N MET A 75 1.81 -13.31 11.17
CA MET A 75 1.57 -13.79 12.54
C MET A 75 2.87 -14.19 13.25
N ASN A 76 3.76 -14.91 12.57
CA ASN A 76 5.08 -15.32 13.09
C ASN A 76 6.03 -14.14 13.35
N ARG A 77 5.69 -12.94 12.86
CA ARG A 77 6.44 -11.70 13.05
C ARG A 77 5.78 -10.74 14.03
N CYS A 78 4.75 -11.17 14.78
CA CYS A 78 4.17 -10.35 15.82
C CYS A 78 5.10 -10.31 17.04
N ARG A 79 5.41 -9.11 17.55
CA ARG A 79 6.32 -8.95 18.72
C ARG A 79 5.77 -9.55 20.01
N THR A 80 4.45 -9.56 20.14
CA THR A 80 3.77 -10.01 21.35
C THR A 80 2.63 -10.94 20.99
N LYS A 81 2.19 -11.71 21.98
CA LYS A 81 1.02 -12.58 21.83
C LYS A 81 -0.24 -11.78 21.51
N GLU A 82 -0.39 -10.60 22.09
CA GLU A 82 -1.55 -9.73 21.86
C GLU A 82 -1.61 -9.28 20.40
N LEU A 83 -0.47 -8.89 19.81
CA LEU A 83 -0.39 -8.54 18.39
C LEU A 83 -0.65 -9.75 17.48
N PHE A 84 -0.22 -10.93 17.88
CA PHE A 84 -0.54 -12.18 17.18
C PHE A 84 -2.06 -12.40 17.16
N GLU A 85 -2.73 -12.35 18.30
CA GLU A 85 -4.18 -12.56 18.37
C GLU A 85 -4.94 -11.48 17.60
N GLN A 86 -4.51 -10.21 17.69
CA GLN A 86 -5.09 -9.13 16.89
C GLN A 86 -4.93 -9.38 15.38
N THR A 87 -3.78 -9.91 14.96
CA THR A 87 -3.55 -10.27 13.55
C THR A 87 -4.41 -11.45 13.13
N VAL A 88 -4.62 -12.44 14.01
CA VAL A 88 -5.57 -13.54 13.78
C VAL A 88 -6.99 -13.02 13.60
N HIS A 89 -7.45 -12.13 14.47
CA HIS A 89 -8.77 -11.49 14.34
C HIS A 89 -8.89 -10.68 13.05
N LEU A 90 -7.88 -9.87 12.72
CA LEU A 90 -7.84 -9.11 11.47
C LEU A 90 -8.15 -9.98 10.24
N ILE A 91 -7.48 -11.13 10.15
CA ILE A 91 -7.66 -12.08 9.03
C ILE A 91 -9.05 -12.73 9.10
N ASN A 92 -9.41 -13.30 10.25
CA ASN A 92 -10.61 -14.11 10.38
C ASN A 92 -11.89 -13.29 10.28
N ASP A 93 -11.90 -12.05 10.80
CA ASP A 93 -13.05 -11.15 10.66
C ASP A 93 -13.32 -10.82 9.19
N PHE A 94 -12.27 -10.69 8.38
CA PHE A 94 -12.43 -10.48 6.94
C PHE A 94 -12.86 -11.75 6.20
N LYS A 95 -12.43 -12.94 6.64
CA LYS A 95 -12.95 -14.22 6.11
C LYS A 95 -14.44 -14.36 6.42
N GLU A 96 -14.85 -14.06 7.65
CA GLU A 96 -16.25 -14.08 8.08
C GLU A 96 -17.10 -13.04 7.31
N TYR A 97 -16.54 -11.88 7.01
CA TYR A 97 -17.19 -10.89 6.15
C TYR A 97 -17.56 -11.48 4.77
N PHE A 98 -16.67 -12.23 4.12
CA PHE A 98 -16.99 -12.90 2.85
C PHE A 98 -18.09 -13.96 3.04
N LEU A 99 -17.91 -14.85 4.03
CA LEU A 99 -18.85 -15.95 4.28
C LEU A 99 -20.26 -15.48 4.62
N SER A 100 -20.39 -14.44 5.45
CA SER A 100 -21.69 -13.85 5.82
C SER A 100 -22.43 -13.20 4.65
N HIS A 101 -21.74 -12.89 3.55
CA HIS A 101 -22.33 -12.38 2.31
C HIS A 101 -22.50 -13.48 1.23
N GLY A 102 -22.24 -14.75 1.58
CA GLY A 102 -22.34 -15.87 0.64
C GLY A 102 -21.20 -15.96 -0.37
N GLU A 103 -20.13 -15.19 -0.17
CA GLU A 103 -18.96 -15.16 -1.05
C GLU A 103 -17.87 -16.12 -0.53
N PRO A 104 -17.17 -16.84 -1.41
CA PRO A 104 -16.06 -17.70 -1.02
C PRO A 104 -14.82 -16.87 -0.65
N VAL A 105 -14.14 -17.26 0.43
CA VAL A 105 -12.88 -16.64 0.90
C VAL A 105 -11.73 -16.80 -0.10
N GLY A 106 -11.80 -17.82 -0.98
CA GLY A 106 -10.72 -18.24 -1.87
C GLY A 106 -10.82 -17.80 -3.33
N GLU A 107 -11.84 -17.02 -3.73
CA GLU A 107 -11.97 -16.57 -5.13
C GLU A 107 -11.09 -15.34 -5.44
N ASN A 108 -9.79 -15.52 -5.27
CA ASN A 108 -8.74 -14.59 -5.69
C ASN A 108 -7.53 -15.48 -6.04
N PRO A 109 -6.78 -15.31 -7.15
CA PRO A 109 -6.64 -14.15 -8.04
C PRO A 109 -7.84 -13.85 -8.95
N SER A 110 -8.08 -12.56 -9.21
CA SER A 110 -9.06 -12.10 -10.23
C SER A 110 -8.71 -12.60 -11.64
N PRO A 111 -9.66 -12.65 -12.60
CA PRO A 111 -9.37 -13.06 -13.98
C PRO A 111 -8.22 -12.28 -14.63
N GLY A 112 -8.12 -10.97 -14.35
CA GLY A 112 -7.02 -10.13 -14.82
C GLY A 112 -5.66 -10.49 -14.21
N ASN A 113 -5.63 -10.93 -12.95
CA ASN A 113 -4.39 -11.39 -12.30
C ASN A 113 -3.95 -12.76 -12.86
N LYS A 114 -4.90 -13.68 -13.08
CA LYS A 114 -4.63 -14.98 -13.73
C LYS A 114 -4.04 -14.80 -15.13
N ALA A 115 -4.67 -13.94 -15.95
CA ALA A 115 -4.14 -13.58 -17.26
C ALA A 115 -2.78 -12.86 -17.20
N GLY A 116 -2.46 -12.23 -16.06
CA GLY A 116 -1.18 -11.60 -15.77
C GLY A 116 -0.09 -12.55 -15.26
N GLY A 117 -0.40 -13.83 -15.04
CA GLY A 117 0.58 -14.84 -14.61
C GLY A 117 0.57 -15.19 -13.12
N ILE A 118 -0.46 -14.81 -12.36
CA ILE A 118 -0.64 -15.24 -10.96
C ILE A 118 -1.56 -16.47 -10.94
N SER A 119 -1.05 -17.62 -10.51
CA SER A 119 -1.74 -18.90 -10.68
C SER A 119 -2.69 -19.22 -9.52
N THR A 120 -2.24 -18.98 -8.29
CA THR A 120 -2.97 -19.36 -7.07
C THR A 120 -3.20 -18.16 -6.14
N LEU A 121 -4.08 -18.35 -5.14
CA LEU A 121 -4.28 -17.38 -4.06
C LEU A 121 -2.98 -17.19 -3.28
N GLU A 122 -2.29 -18.29 -3.01
CA GLU A 122 -1.05 -18.35 -2.24
C GLU A 122 0.07 -17.58 -2.94
N ASP A 123 0.21 -17.70 -4.27
CA ASP A 123 1.18 -16.90 -5.05
C ASP A 123 0.93 -15.40 -4.86
N LYS A 124 -0.36 -15.00 -4.89
CA LYS A 124 -0.77 -13.61 -4.68
C LYS A 124 -0.44 -13.14 -3.27
N ALA A 125 -0.72 -13.99 -2.28
CA ALA A 125 -0.54 -13.67 -0.88
C ALA A 125 0.94 -13.59 -0.47
N LEU A 126 1.77 -14.47 -1.02
CA LEU A 126 3.23 -14.36 -0.91
C LEU A 126 3.72 -13.03 -1.49
N GLY A 127 3.24 -12.66 -2.69
CA GLY A 127 3.54 -11.35 -3.26
C GLY A 127 3.06 -10.18 -2.40
N CYS A 128 1.87 -10.28 -1.80
CA CYS A 128 1.31 -9.24 -0.95
C CYS A 128 2.15 -9.01 0.32
N THR A 129 2.50 -10.09 1.01
CA THR A 129 3.26 -10.03 2.27
C THR A 129 4.68 -9.52 2.08
N GLN A 130 5.30 -9.70 0.91
CA GLN A 130 6.62 -9.14 0.61
C GLN A 130 6.67 -7.61 0.65
N LYS A 131 5.55 -6.91 0.40
CA LYS A 131 5.51 -5.42 0.38
C LYS A 131 5.96 -4.80 1.70
N CYS A 132 5.75 -5.49 2.82
CA CYS A 132 6.09 -4.97 4.14
C CYS A 132 7.51 -5.31 4.61
N GLY A 133 8.29 -6.04 3.81
CA GLY A 133 9.64 -6.44 4.15
C GLY A 133 9.66 -7.51 5.24
N LYS A 134 10.65 -7.46 6.13
CA LYS A 134 10.94 -8.44 7.18
C LYS A 134 10.75 -7.90 8.59
N ALA A 135 10.47 -6.61 8.75
CA ALA A 135 10.18 -6.01 10.06
C ALA A 135 9.10 -6.79 10.84
N TYR A 136 9.19 -6.72 12.18
CA TYR A 136 8.16 -7.24 13.07
C TYR A 136 6.89 -6.40 12.98
N VAL A 137 5.73 -7.03 13.12
CA VAL A 137 4.45 -6.33 13.26
C VAL A 137 4.42 -5.66 14.62
N ASP A 138 4.26 -4.34 14.62
CA ASP A 138 4.24 -3.46 15.80
C ASP A 138 2.82 -2.98 16.14
N GLY A 139 1.88 -3.05 15.20
CA GLY A 139 0.50 -2.62 15.40
C GLY A 139 -0.51 -3.27 14.46
N VAL A 140 -1.75 -3.40 14.92
CA VAL A 140 -2.91 -3.84 14.14
C VAL A 140 -4.04 -2.84 14.33
N MET A 141 -4.69 -2.45 13.24
CA MET A 141 -5.70 -1.41 13.20
C MET A 141 -6.96 -1.88 12.47
N GLY A 142 -8.13 -1.52 12.99
CA GLY A 142 -9.41 -1.71 12.31
C GLY A 142 -9.65 -0.67 11.20
N TYR A 143 -10.68 -0.90 10.38
CA TYR A 143 -11.07 0.07 9.36
C TYR A 143 -11.55 1.37 10.01
N GLY A 144 -10.96 2.50 9.62
CA GLY A 144 -11.27 3.82 10.19
C GLY A 144 -10.42 4.23 11.38
N ASP A 145 -9.58 3.33 11.91
CA ASP A 145 -8.61 3.67 12.96
C ASP A 145 -7.49 4.58 12.44
N ARG A 146 -6.86 5.28 13.39
CA ARG A 146 -5.70 6.16 13.15
C ARG A 146 -4.43 5.50 13.66
N LEU A 147 -3.32 5.70 12.95
CA LEU A 147 -1.98 5.27 13.35
C LEU A 147 -1.60 5.81 14.74
N LYS A 148 -1.13 4.91 15.62
CA LYS A 148 -0.70 5.22 16.98
C LYS A 148 0.75 4.83 17.28
N VAL A 149 1.30 3.85 16.56
CA VAL A 149 2.63 3.29 16.80
C VAL A 149 3.49 3.36 15.54
N LYS A 150 4.79 3.63 15.71
CA LYS A 150 5.79 3.57 14.64
C LYS A 150 6.14 2.11 14.32
N GLY A 151 6.79 1.87 13.18
CA GLY A 151 7.12 0.51 12.71
C GLY A 151 6.11 -0.07 11.71
N LEU A 152 6.03 -1.39 11.61
CA LEU A 152 5.11 -2.05 10.67
C LEU A 152 3.73 -2.21 11.30
N ASN A 153 2.72 -1.62 10.67
CA ASN A 153 1.32 -1.74 11.09
C ASN A 153 0.48 -2.48 10.03
N LEU A 154 -0.49 -3.25 10.48
CA LEU A 154 -1.51 -3.88 9.63
C LEU A 154 -2.83 -3.13 9.75
N LEU A 155 -3.49 -2.84 8.63
CA LEU A 155 -4.76 -2.13 8.58
C LEU A 155 -5.85 -2.97 7.92
N SER A 156 -6.97 -3.14 8.63
CA SER A 156 -8.17 -3.78 8.08
C SER A 156 -8.79 -2.91 6.99
N ALA A 157 -8.70 -3.37 5.73
CA ALA A 157 -9.40 -2.81 4.59
C ALA A 157 -9.48 -3.86 3.45
N PRO A 158 -10.45 -3.73 2.53
CA PRO A 158 -10.59 -4.66 1.41
C PRO A 158 -9.47 -4.51 0.38
N GLY A 159 -9.35 -5.45 -0.55
CA GLY A 159 -8.42 -5.39 -1.67
C GLY A 159 -8.80 -4.37 -2.77
N ASN A 160 -9.97 -3.72 -2.69
CA ASN A 160 -10.36 -2.72 -3.68
C ASN A 160 -9.41 -1.51 -3.67
N ASP A 161 -8.89 -1.16 -4.85
CA ASP A 161 -7.85 -0.15 -5.04
C ASP A 161 -8.12 1.18 -4.32
N LEU A 162 -9.26 1.82 -4.63
CA LEU A 162 -9.55 3.16 -4.14
C LEU A 162 -10.01 3.14 -2.67
N VAL A 163 -10.73 2.10 -2.24
CA VAL A 163 -11.15 1.95 -0.84
C VAL A 163 -9.95 1.74 0.07
N ALA A 164 -9.00 0.88 -0.32
CA ALA A 164 -7.78 0.63 0.45
C ALA A 164 -6.87 1.86 0.49
N ALA A 165 -6.67 2.54 -0.66
CA ALA A 165 -5.88 3.76 -0.70
C ALA A 165 -6.49 4.88 0.16
N THR A 166 -7.83 5.01 0.14
CA THR A 166 -8.55 5.95 1.01
C THR A 166 -8.36 5.58 2.49
N ALA A 167 -8.41 4.30 2.84
CA ALA A 167 -8.21 3.83 4.21
C ALA A 167 -6.80 4.13 4.73
N LEU A 168 -5.76 3.87 3.91
CA LEU A 168 -4.37 4.20 4.22
C LEU A 168 -4.17 5.71 4.41
N ALA A 169 -4.70 6.52 3.49
CA ALA A 169 -4.64 7.97 3.61
C ALA A 169 -5.34 8.47 4.89
N SER A 170 -6.51 7.89 5.20
CA SER A 170 -7.34 8.30 6.35
C SER A 170 -6.77 7.85 7.69
N CYS A 171 -6.03 6.73 7.74
CA CYS A 171 -5.36 6.29 8.97
C CYS A 171 -4.14 7.17 9.33
N GLY A 172 -3.71 8.03 8.40
CA GLY A 172 -2.65 9.02 8.61
C GLY A 172 -1.35 8.73 7.85
N CYS A 173 -1.37 7.89 6.82
CA CYS A 173 -0.24 7.80 5.89
C CYS A 173 -0.11 9.11 5.10
N HIS A 174 1.11 9.61 4.97
CA HIS A 174 1.42 10.80 4.19
C HIS A 174 1.41 10.54 2.68
N MET A 175 1.57 9.28 2.28
CA MET A 175 1.50 8.83 0.89
C MET A 175 1.17 7.34 0.80
N VAL A 176 0.76 6.91 -0.40
CA VAL A 176 0.51 5.49 -0.73
C VAL A 176 1.46 5.08 -1.85
N LEU A 177 2.21 3.99 -1.63
CA LEU A 177 2.99 3.30 -2.66
C LEU A 177 2.11 2.20 -3.26
N PHE A 178 1.79 2.36 -4.54
CA PHE A 178 0.85 1.54 -5.27
C PHE A 178 1.55 0.76 -6.38
N THR A 179 1.77 -0.55 -6.19
CA THR A 179 2.37 -1.40 -7.22
C THR A 179 1.34 -1.87 -8.24
N THR A 180 1.71 -1.94 -9.51
CA THR A 180 0.78 -2.37 -10.57
C THR A 180 1.49 -2.95 -11.79
N GLY A 181 0.97 -4.06 -12.31
CA GLY A 181 1.39 -4.65 -13.58
C GLY A 181 0.47 -4.33 -14.75
N ARG A 182 -0.71 -3.78 -14.47
CA ARG A 182 -1.76 -3.52 -15.49
C ARG A 182 -2.16 -2.05 -15.64
N GLY A 183 -1.77 -1.20 -14.69
CA GLY A 183 -2.02 0.24 -14.68
C GLY A 183 -3.45 0.60 -14.27
N THR A 184 -3.59 1.23 -13.10
CA THR A 184 -4.87 1.77 -12.60
C THR A 184 -4.77 3.31 -12.48
N PRO A 185 -5.49 4.10 -13.30
CA PRO A 185 -5.39 5.56 -13.28
C PRO A 185 -6.35 6.18 -12.23
N PHE A 186 -5.99 6.09 -10.95
CA PHE A 186 -6.70 6.79 -9.87
C PHE A 186 -5.70 7.46 -8.93
N GLY A 187 -6.14 8.27 -7.98
CA GLY A 187 -5.35 8.68 -6.81
C GLY A 187 -6.25 9.14 -5.68
N THR A 188 -5.75 9.14 -4.45
CA THR A 188 -6.51 9.69 -3.32
C THR A 188 -6.02 11.10 -2.95
N PHE A 189 -6.51 11.64 -1.84
CA PHE A 189 -6.18 13.00 -1.37
C PHE A 189 -4.75 13.14 -0.81
N VAL A 190 -3.96 12.06 -0.80
CA VAL A 190 -2.51 12.07 -0.55
C VAL A 190 -1.76 11.60 -1.80
N PRO A 191 -0.47 11.94 -1.97
CA PRO A 191 0.37 11.39 -3.04
C PRO A 191 0.20 9.87 -3.14
N THR A 192 -0.22 9.39 -4.31
CA THR A 192 -0.43 7.98 -4.60
C THR A 192 0.55 7.59 -5.71
N MET A 193 1.76 7.20 -5.33
CA MET A 193 2.84 6.88 -6.28
C MET A 193 2.57 5.54 -6.96
N LYS A 194 2.64 5.48 -8.29
CA LYS A 194 2.44 4.24 -9.06
C LYS A 194 3.79 3.66 -9.43
N ILE A 195 4.00 2.42 -9.01
CA ILE A 195 5.21 1.65 -9.27
C ILE A 195 4.86 0.53 -10.25
N SER A 196 5.39 0.58 -11.48
CA SER A 196 5.16 -0.49 -12.44
C SER A 196 6.03 -1.70 -12.14
N THR A 197 5.45 -2.89 -12.28
CA THR A 197 6.16 -4.17 -12.09
C THR A 197 7.00 -4.56 -13.30
N ASN A 198 6.72 -3.98 -14.47
CA ASN A 198 7.40 -4.24 -15.73
C ASN A 198 7.66 -2.93 -16.51
N SER A 199 8.76 -2.88 -17.28
CA SER A 199 9.17 -1.67 -18.02
C SER A 199 8.28 -1.36 -19.22
N THR A 200 7.58 -2.37 -19.75
CA THR A 200 6.63 -2.18 -20.84
C THR A 200 5.47 -1.30 -20.42
N LEU A 201 4.91 -1.52 -19.22
CA LEU A 201 3.86 -0.67 -18.66
C LEU A 201 4.39 0.76 -18.41
N ALA A 202 5.57 0.92 -17.83
CA ALA A 202 6.17 2.23 -17.61
C ALA A 202 6.30 3.02 -18.92
N LYS A 203 6.83 2.39 -19.96
CA LYS A 203 7.03 2.99 -21.29
C LYS A 203 5.70 3.35 -21.96
N ASN A 204 4.70 2.49 -21.85
CA ASN A 204 3.41 2.68 -22.53
C ASN A 204 2.48 3.64 -21.77
N LYS A 205 2.65 3.81 -20.46
CA LYS A 205 1.79 4.64 -19.59
C LYS A 205 2.61 5.60 -18.72
N PRO A 206 3.49 6.45 -19.30
CA PRO A 206 4.36 7.34 -18.53
C PRO A 206 3.59 8.41 -17.74
N GLY A 207 2.37 8.74 -18.16
CA GLY A 207 1.49 9.64 -17.40
C GLY A 207 0.75 8.95 -16.25
N TRP A 208 0.86 7.64 -16.08
CA TRP A 208 0.27 6.91 -14.94
C TRP A 208 1.37 6.43 -13.99
N ILE A 209 2.49 5.94 -14.53
CA ILE A 209 3.58 5.34 -13.77
C ILE A 209 4.60 6.38 -13.33
N ASP A 210 4.87 6.43 -12.03
CA ASP A 210 5.85 7.34 -11.42
C ASP A 210 7.24 6.68 -11.32
N PHE A 211 7.29 5.38 -11.03
CA PHE A 211 8.54 4.64 -10.88
C PHE A 211 8.48 3.28 -11.61
N ASN A 212 9.57 2.91 -12.28
CA ASN A 212 9.68 1.64 -12.99
C ASN A 212 10.51 0.62 -12.21
N ALA A 213 9.88 -0.39 -11.60
CA ALA A 213 10.59 -1.50 -10.96
C ALA A 213 10.92 -2.64 -11.95
N GLY A 214 10.43 -2.58 -13.20
CA GLY A 214 10.70 -3.59 -14.22
C GLY A 214 12.18 -3.72 -14.58
N VAL A 215 12.97 -2.67 -14.36
CA VAL A 215 14.43 -2.68 -14.57
C VAL A 215 15.14 -3.77 -13.76
N ILE A 216 14.55 -4.22 -12.65
CA ILE A 216 15.10 -5.26 -11.75
C ILE A 216 15.33 -6.59 -12.48
N VAL A 217 14.44 -6.94 -13.40
CA VAL A 217 14.54 -8.19 -14.18
C VAL A 217 15.15 -7.96 -15.57
N GLU A 218 15.59 -6.73 -15.86
CA GLU A 218 16.16 -6.36 -17.16
C GLU A 218 17.65 -6.05 -17.05
N ASN A 219 18.04 -5.08 -16.21
CA ASN A 219 19.39 -4.52 -16.25
C ASN A 219 19.88 -3.78 -14.97
N GLU A 220 19.04 -3.59 -13.94
CA GLU A 220 19.45 -2.89 -12.70
C GLU A 220 19.28 -3.81 -11.48
N PRO A 221 20.31 -4.02 -10.64
CA PRO A 221 20.15 -4.80 -9.41
C PRO A 221 19.10 -4.20 -8.47
N MET A 222 18.47 -5.06 -7.68
CA MET A 222 17.44 -4.67 -6.69
C MET A 222 17.94 -3.58 -5.74
N GLU A 223 19.16 -3.72 -5.23
CA GLU A 223 19.76 -2.79 -4.26
C GLU A 223 19.92 -1.39 -4.86
N LYS A 224 20.38 -1.31 -6.12
CA LYS A 224 20.54 -0.04 -6.84
C LYS A 224 19.21 0.59 -7.19
N THR A 225 18.23 -0.24 -7.56
CA THR A 225 16.86 0.23 -7.76
C THR A 225 16.27 0.79 -6.46
N CYS A 226 16.55 0.13 -5.32
CA CYS A 226 16.08 0.56 -4.00
C CYS A 226 16.69 1.90 -3.57
N GLU A 227 17.98 2.13 -3.78
CA GLU A 227 18.63 3.43 -3.52
C GLU A 227 17.90 4.58 -4.26
N ARG A 228 17.68 4.41 -5.56
CA ARG A 228 16.94 5.39 -6.39
C ARG A 228 15.48 5.54 -5.96
N PHE A 229 14.85 4.46 -5.52
CA PHE A 229 13.48 4.46 -5.05
C PHE A 229 13.32 5.23 -3.73
N ILE A 230 14.23 5.02 -2.77
CA ILE A 230 14.32 5.76 -1.51
C ILE A 230 14.48 7.26 -1.80
N ASP A 231 15.45 7.63 -2.65
CA ASP A 231 15.68 9.02 -3.02
C ASP A 231 14.42 9.67 -3.62
N TYR A 232 13.74 8.95 -4.52
CA TYR A 232 12.52 9.46 -5.14
C TYR A 232 11.38 9.66 -4.12
N ILE A 233 11.19 8.70 -3.20
CA ILE A 233 10.18 8.83 -2.14
C ILE A 233 10.48 10.03 -1.24
N ILE A 234 11.75 10.26 -0.90
CA ILE A 234 12.16 11.42 -0.10
C ILE A 234 11.82 12.72 -0.86
N ARG A 235 12.13 12.82 -2.15
CA ARG A 235 11.76 14.00 -2.96
C ARG A 235 10.25 14.21 -3.00
N VAL A 236 9.45 13.15 -3.13
CA VAL A 236 7.98 13.25 -3.11
C VAL A 236 7.46 13.68 -1.75
N ALA A 237 7.96 13.11 -0.66
CA ALA A 237 7.63 13.54 0.70
C ALA A 237 7.98 15.03 0.91
N SER A 238 9.09 15.48 0.31
CA SER A 238 9.54 16.88 0.30
C SER A 238 8.83 17.79 -0.72
N GLY A 239 7.88 17.26 -1.50
CA GLY A 239 6.96 18.05 -2.32
C GLY A 239 7.12 17.96 -3.83
N GLU A 240 7.93 17.03 -4.34
CA GLU A 240 7.87 16.66 -5.76
C GLU A 240 6.52 15.97 -6.06
N PRO A 241 5.70 16.47 -7.00
CA PRO A 241 4.39 15.88 -7.25
C PRO A 241 4.48 14.58 -8.04
N VAL A 242 3.65 13.61 -7.67
CA VAL A 242 3.43 12.38 -8.47
C VAL A 242 2.33 12.59 -9.52
N ASN A 243 2.20 11.64 -10.44
CA ASN A 243 1.31 11.72 -11.60
C ASN A 243 -0.16 11.93 -11.23
N ASN A 244 -0.64 11.38 -10.10
CA ASN A 244 -2.02 11.62 -9.67
C ASN A 244 -2.26 13.07 -9.25
N GLU A 245 -1.27 13.70 -8.60
CA GLU A 245 -1.35 15.10 -8.20
C GLU A 245 -1.29 16.01 -9.43
N LYS A 246 -0.37 15.73 -10.37
CA LYS A 246 -0.24 16.46 -11.65
C LYS A 246 -1.54 16.45 -12.46
N LYS A 247 -2.32 15.35 -12.36
CA LYS A 247 -3.59 15.16 -13.06
C LYS A 247 -4.82 15.48 -12.22
N ASN A 248 -4.63 15.92 -10.99
CA ASN A 248 -5.68 16.27 -10.04
C ASN A 248 -6.66 15.10 -9.72
N TYR A 249 -6.14 13.86 -9.69
CA TYR A 249 -6.89 12.70 -9.20
C TYR A 249 -6.82 12.66 -7.68
N ARG A 250 -7.97 12.86 -7.04
CA ARG A 250 -8.16 13.01 -5.58
C ARG A 250 -9.43 12.31 -5.12
N GLU A 251 -9.68 11.12 -5.64
CA GLU A 251 -10.89 10.37 -5.36
C GLU A 251 -10.91 9.82 -3.93
N ILE A 252 -12.12 9.57 -3.44
CA ILE A 252 -12.39 8.97 -2.13
C ILE A 252 -13.40 7.86 -2.35
N ALA A 253 -13.12 6.67 -1.81
CA ALA A 253 -14.10 5.59 -1.71
C ALA A 253 -14.11 5.03 -0.29
N ILE A 254 -15.31 4.85 0.25
CA ILE A 254 -15.52 4.33 1.59
C ILE A 254 -15.98 2.87 1.47
N PHE A 255 -15.49 2.02 2.35
CA PHE A 255 -15.97 0.65 2.45
C PHE A 255 -17.40 0.66 2.99
N LYS A 256 -18.35 0.23 2.17
CA LYS A 256 -19.76 0.16 2.53
C LYS A 256 -20.09 -1.28 2.91
N THR A 257 -20.81 -1.47 4.00
CA THR A 257 -21.42 -2.75 4.36
C THR A 257 -22.89 -2.73 3.95
N GLY A 258 -23.40 -3.87 3.48
CA GLY A 258 -24.79 -4.05 3.06
C GLY A 258 -25.10 -3.64 1.61
N VAL A 259 -26.37 -3.81 1.23
CA VAL A 259 -26.87 -3.57 -0.13
C VAL A 259 -26.96 -2.07 -0.41
N THR A 260 -26.27 -1.62 -1.47
CA THR A 260 -26.47 -0.28 -2.03
C THR A 260 -27.58 -0.35 -3.08
N LEU A 261 -28.64 0.45 -2.90
CA LEU A 261 -29.70 0.68 -3.90
C LEU A 261 -29.16 1.40 -5.15
#